data_AF-A0A0B6Z1L7-F1
#
_entry.id   AF-A0A0B6Z1L7-F1
#
_cell.length_a   1.000
_cell.length_b   1.000
_cell.length_c   1.000
_cell.angle_alpha   90.00
_cell.angle_beta   90.00
_cell.angle_gamma   90.00
#
_symmetry.space_group_name_H-M   'P 1'
#
loop_
_entity.id
_entity.type
_entity.pdbx_description
1 polymer ?
#
loop_
_entity_poly.entity_id
_entity_poly.type
_entity_poly.pdbx_seq_one_letter_code
_entity_poly.pdbx_strand_id
1 'polypeptide(L)'
;DEGTSSFKDQAVEVTRITFNSNKVERTIQRGKCLGHSSTGSTMYAGMDTASGELVAVAEWVMQWRNFGRRPNAVDKEEDKEGAGHLKQILSIEQETSALFRLNHPNLIRYLAWRHQYQ
;
A
#
# COMPACT_ATOMS: atom_id res chain seq x y z
N ASP A 1 12.23 -9.32 -44.41
CA ASP A 1 11.47 -9.64 -43.18
C ASP A 1 12.13 -9.05 -41.96
N GLU A 2 12.00 -7.73 -41.79
CA GLU A 2 12.31 -7.07 -40.52
C GLU A 2 10.99 -6.78 -39.83
N GLY A 3 10.66 -7.61 -38.83
CA GLY A 3 9.49 -7.44 -37.99
C GLY A 3 9.71 -6.28 -37.03
N THR A 4 9.30 -5.08 -37.43
CA THR A 4 9.18 -3.93 -36.53
C THR A 4 8.08 -4.26 -35.51
N SER A 5 8.49 -4.84 -34.38
CA SER A 5 7.64 -4.99 -33.19
C SER A 5 7.26 -3.59 -32.72
N SER A 6 6.08 -3.15 -33.13
CA SER A 6 5.42 -1.96 -32.62
C SER A 6 5.19 -2.16 -31.12
N PHE A 7 6.13 -1.67 -30.30
CA PHE A 7 5.86 -1.35 -28.91
C PHE A 7 4.84 -0.22 -28.95
N LYS A 8 3.57 -0.59 -28.84
CA LYS A 8 2.51 0.37 -28.57
C LYS A 8 2.81 0.91 -27.18
N ASP A 9 3.31 2.14 -27.13
CA ASP A 9 3.29 2.98 -25.93
C ASP A 9 1.83 3.26 -25.60
N GLN A 10 1.14 2.23 -25.13
CA GLN A 10 -0.08 2.41 -24.38
C GLN A 10 0.40 3.02 -23.08
N ALA A 11 0.13 4.31 -22.89
CA ALA A 11 0.32 4.98 -21.63
C ALA A 11 -0.53 4.23 -20.59
N VAL A 12 0.06 3.20 -19.99
CA VAL A 12 -0.51 2.51 -18.84
C VAL A 12 -0.53 3.58 -17.77
N GLU A 13 -1.71 3.95 -17.31
CA GLU A 13 -1.86 4.89 -16.22
C GLU A 13 -1.08 4.35 -15.02
N VAL A 14 0.09 4.93 -14.79
CA VAL A 14 1.00 4.47 -13.76
C VAL A 14 0.49 4.97 -12.44
N THR A 15 -0.07 4.08 -11.63
CA THR A 15 -0.43 4.42 -10.25
C THR A 15 0.84 4.71 -9.46
N ARG A 16 0.94 5.91 -8.88
CA ARG A 16 2.04 6.31 -7.99
C ARG A 16 1.60 6.30 -6.54
N ILE A 17 2.45 5.76 -5.69
CA ILE A 17 2.22 5.62 -4.26
C ILE A 17 3.34 6.36 -3.54
N THR A 18 3.03 7.52 -2.97
CA THR A 18 3.94 8.28 -2.11
C THR A 18 3.85 7.78 -0.66
N PHE A 19 5.00 7.52 -0.05
CA PHE A 19 5.14 7.16 1.35
C PHE A 19 5.92 8.24 2.08
N ASN A 20 5.33 8.74 3.17
CA ASN A 20 5.95 9.75 4.03
C ASN A 20 6.40 9.07 5.33
N SER A 21 7.48 8.28 5.27
CA SER A 21 7.99 7.59 6.46
C SER A 21 9.29 8.25 6.97
N ASN A 22 9.33 8.60 8.25
CA ASN A 22 10.55 8.98 8.97
C ASN A 22 11.46 9.99 8.25
N LYS A 23 10.86 11.09 7.76
CA LYS A 23 11.53 12.25 7.12
C LYS A 23 12.03 12.05 5.69
N VAL A 24 11.85 10.87 5.10
CA VAL A 24 12.18 10.63 3.70
C VAL A 24 10.90 10.32 2.94
N GLU A 25 10.56 11.18 1.99
CA GLU A 25 9.52 10.91 1.03
C GLU A 25 10.02 9.88 0.01
N ARG A 26 9.26 8.81 -0.18
CA ARG A 26 9.54 7.77 -1.17
C ARG A 26 8.35 7.61 -2.08
N THR A 27 8.56 7.79 -3.38
CA THR A 27 7.52 7.58 -4.38
C THR A 27 7.77 6.27 -5.12
N ILE A 28 6.77 5.39 -5.08
CA ILE A 28 6.80 4.09 -5.75
C ILE A 28 5.84 4.12 -6.94
N GLN A 29 6.36 3.81 -8.12
CA GLN A 29 5.56 3.47 -9.28
C GLN A 29 5.04 2.03 -9.11
N ARG A 30 3.73 1.87 -8.93
CA ARG A 30 3.08 0.57 -8.76
C ARG A 30 2.98 -0.14 -10.10
N GLY A 31 3.49 -1.36 -10.15
CA GLY A 31 3.42 -2.26 -11.29
C GLY A 31 2.33 -3.32 -11.16
N LYS A 32 2.58 -4.46 -11.81
CA LYS A 32 1.65 -5.59 -11.88
C LYS A 32 1.37 -6.20 -10.50
N CYS A 33 0.16 -6.73 -10.31
CA CYS A 33 -0.18 -7.61 -9.20
C CYS A 33 0.67 -8.90 -9.25
N LEU A 34 1.29 -9.24 -8.13
CA LEU A 34 2.10 -10.43 -7.91
C LEU A 34 1.28 -11.57 -7.30
N GLY A 35 0.16 -11.27 -6.64
CA GLY A 35 -0.73 -12.27 -6.05
C GLY A 35 -1.43 -11.77 -4.79
N HIS A 36 -2.17 -12.67 -4.15
CA HIS A 36 -2.87 -12.42 -2.90
C HIS A 36 -2.26 -13.30 -1.81
N SER A 37 -2.07 -12.73 -0.62
CA SER A 37 -1.63 -13.48 0.55
C SER A 37 -2.81 -14.16 1.24
N SER A 38 -2.52 -15.21 2.01
CA SER A 38 -3.52 -15.88 2.86
C SER A 38 -4.06 -14.98 3.98
N THR A 39 -3.39 -13.85 4.26
CA THR A 39 -3.78 -12.86 5.26
C THR A 39 -4.55 -11.68 4.65
N GLY A 40 -5.02 -11.81 3.40
CA GLY A 40 -5.90 -10.84 2.74
C GLY A 40 -5.20 -9.64 2.11
N SER A 41 -3.87 -9.66 2.03
CA SER A 41 -3.11 -8.61 1.32
C SER A 41 -3.04 -8.89 -0.16
N THR A 42 -2.99 -7.84 -0.98
CA THR A 42 -2.62 -7.95 -2.39
C THR A 42 -1.21 -7.43 -2.58
N MET A 43 -0.36 -8.23 -3.22
CA MET A 43 1.05 -7.92 -3.46
C MET A 43 1.23 -7.33 -4.86
N TYR A 44 2.01 -6.28 -4.99
CA TYR A 44 2.35 -5.64 -6.25
C TYR A 44 3.85 -5.49 -6.40
N ALA A 45 4.34 -5.57 -7.63
CA ALA A 45 5.67 -5.07 -7.96
C ALA A 45 5.65 -3.55 -7.86
N GLY A 46 6.75 -2.96 -7.43
CA GLY A 46 6.94 -1.51 -7.40
C GLY A 46 8.36 -1.14 -7.80
N MET A 47 8.53 0.10 -8.24
CA MET A 47 9.84 0.69 -8.51
C MET A 47 9.94 2.03 -7.80
N ASP A 48 10.97 2.21 -6.99
CA ASP A 48 11.32 3.50 -6.40
C ASP A 48 11.75 4.46 -7.52
N THR A 49 11.05 5.58 -7.66
CA THR A 49 11.29 6.51 -8.76
C THR A 49 12.58 7.30 -8.61
N ALA A 50 13.15 7.38 -7.40
CA ALA A 50 14.38 8.11 -7.14
C ALA A 50 15.61 7.22 -7.30
N SER A 51 15.57 5.98 -6.80
CA SER A 51 16.72 5.06 -6.83
C SER A 51 16.68 4.05 -7.98
N GLY A 52 15.51 3.77 -8.57
CA GLY A 52 15.30 2.67 -9.50
C GLY A 52 15.23 1.30 -8.81
N GLU A 53 15.24 1.24 -7.47
CA GLU A 53 15.15 0.00 -6.71
C GLU A 53 13.78 -0.67 -6.91
N LEU A 54 13.79 -1.98 -7.20
CA LEU A 54 12.57 -2.78 -7.27
C LEU A 54 12.13 -3.19 -5.87
N VAL A 55 10.83 -3.02 -5.60
CA VAL A 55 10.22 -3.30 -4.29
C VAL A 55 8.96 -4.14 -4.43
N ALA A 56 8.56 -4.80 -3.35
CA ALA A 56 7.24 -5.42 -3.23
C ALA A 56 6.34 -4.53 -2.37
N VAL A 57 5.14 -4.21 -2.86
CA VAL A 57 4.13 -3.42 -2.14
C VAL A 57 3.02 -4.35 -1.69
N ALA A 58 2.82 -4.46 -0.38
CA ALA A 58 1.69 -5.16 0.20
C ALA A 58 0.57 -4.16 0.52
N GLU A 59 -0.62 -4.38 -0.03
CA GLU A 59 -1.79 -3.53 0.18
C GLU A 59 -2.91 -4.31 0.88
N TRP A 60 -3.54 -3.68 1.86
CA TRP A 60 -4.77 -4.15 2.49
C TRP A 60 -5.86 -3.12 2.26
N VAL A 61 -7.02 -3.58 1.78
CA VAL A 61 -8.22 -2.75 1.64
C VAL A 61 -9.22 -3.24 2.68
N MET A 62 -9.56 -2.38 3.63
CA MET A 62 -10.53 -2.68 4.67
C MET A 62 -11.84 -1.96 4.37
N GLN A 63 -12.93 -2.73 4.26
CA GLN A 63 -14.27 -2.18 4.06
C GLN A 63 -14.93 -1.98 5.42
N TRP A 64 -14.95 -0.73 5.91
CA TRP A 64 -15.51 -0.41 7.23
C TRP A 64 -16.93 0.16 7.17
N ARG A 65 -17.39 0.62 5.99
CA ARG A 65 -18.76 1.09 5.80
C ARG A 65 -19.26 0.81 4.39
N ASN A 66 -20.55 0.52 4.27
CA ASN A 66 -21.24 0.58 2.99
C ASN A 66 -21.56 2.04 2.64
N PHE A 67 -20.66 2.69 1.89
CA PHE A 67 -20.88 4.02 1.34
C PHE A 67 -22.09 4.00 0.38
N GLY A 68 -23.27 4.34 0.89
CA GLY A 68 -24.52 4.34 0.13
C GLY A 68 -25.80 4.27 0.96
N ARG A 69 -25.71 3.95 2.26
CA ARG A 69 -26.88 3.87 3.16
C ARG A 69 -27.05 5.15 3.98
N ARG A 70 -28.30 5.56 4.23
CA ARG A 70 -28.60 6.72 5.10
C ARG A 70 -28.22 6.40 6.54
N PRO A 71 -27.66 7.38 7.29
CA PRO A 71 -27.29 7.21 8.68
C PRO A 71 -28.50 6.76 9.53
N ASN A 72 -28.37 5.63 10.21
CA ASN A 72 -29.30 5.05 11.15
C ASN A 72 -28.55 4.67 12.44
N ALA A 73 -29.23 4.04 13.40
CA ALA A 73 -28.60 3.70 14.68
C ALA A 73 -27.40 2.74 14.55
N VAL A 74 -27.32 1.97 13.47
CA VAL A 74 -26.21 1.05 13.18
C VAL A 74 -24.94 1.81 12.80
N ASP A 75 -25.06 2.96 12.13
CA ASP A 75 -23.92 3.81 11.77
C ASP A 75 -23.18 4.34 13.02
N LYS A 76 -23.86 4.53 14.17
CA LYS A 76 -23.18 4.93 15.42
C LYS A 76 -22.33 3.81 16.04
N GLU A 77 -22.67 2.54 15.76
CA GLU A 77 -21.87 1.39 16.19
C GLU A 77 -20.73 1.14 15.20
N GLU A 78 -20.99 1.23 13.89
CA GLU A 78 -19.96 1.21 12.84
C GLU A 78 -18.91 2.33 13.03
N ASP A 79 -19.33 3.54 13.43
CA ASP A 79 -18.41 4.65 13.72
C ASP A 79 -17.51 4.36 14.93
N LYS A 80 -18.01 3.64 15.95
CA LYS A 80 -17.20 3.21 17.10
C LYS A 80 -16.22 2.10 16.72
N GLU A 81 -16.65 1.16 15.88
CA GLU A 81 -15.82 0.08 15.36
C GLU A 81 -14.70 0.63 14.46
N GLY A 82 -15.03 1.58 13.57
CA GLY A 82 -14.06 2.30 12.75
C GLY A 82 -13.02 3.05 13.57
N ALA A 83 -13.41 3.69 14.67
CA ALA A 83 -12.47 4.31 15.61
C ALA A 83 -11.56 3.27 16.29
N GLY A 84 -12.08 2.09 16.62
CA GLY A 84 -11.32 0.96 17.13
C GLY A 84 -10.28 0.45 16.13
N HIS A 85 -10.65 0.28 14.86
CA HIS A 85 -9.74 -0.14 13.81
C HIS A 85 -8.68 0.92 13.51
N LEU A 86 -9.02 2.21 13.49
CA LEU A 86 -8.03 3.27 13.37
C LEU A 86 -6.99 3.19 14.49
N LYS A 87 -7.42 2.93 15.73
CA LYS A 87 -6.49 2.72 16.85
C LYS A 87 -5.56 1.52 16.60
N GLN A 88 -6.06 0.44 16.00
CA GLN A 88 -5.22 -0.71 15.61
C GLN A 88 -4.23 -0.34 14.50
N ILE A 89 -4.65 0.41 13.47
CA ILE A 89 -3.76 0.91 12.42
C ILE A 89 -2.62 1.75 13.01
N LEU A 90 -2.94 2.66 13.92
CA LEU A 90 -1.93 3.51 14.58
C LEU A 90 -0.96 2.67 15.43
N SER A 91 -1.44 1.62 16.09
CA SER A 91 -0.58 0.66 16.80
C SER A 91 0.37 -0.05 15.84
N ILE A 92 -0.14 -0.52 14.69
CA ILE A 92 0.67 -1.15 13.64
C ILE A 92 1.70 -0.17 13.07
N GLU A 93 1.33 1.09 12.87
CA GLU A 93 2.25 2.14 12.40
C GLU A 93 3.41 2.35 13.40
N GLN A 94 3.11 2.31 14.70
CA GLN A 94 4.14 2.41 15.74
C GLN A 94 5.09 1.20 15.72
N GLU A 95 4.58 -0.02 15.57
CA GLU A 95 5.38 -1.24 15.49
C GLU A 95 6.21 -1.31 14.20
N THR A 96 5.61 -0.98 13.06
CA THR A 96 6.30 -0.94 11.75
C THR A 96 7.40 0.12 11.72
N SER A 97 7.24 1.23 12.43
CA SER A 97 8.31 2.22 12.61
C SER A 97 9.57 1.64 13.25
N ALA A 98 9.44 0.60 14.09
CA ALA A 98 10.59 -0.13 14.61
C ALA A 98 11.22 -1.06 13.57
N LEU A 99 10.40 -1.72 12.75
CA LEU A 99 10.86 -2.60 11.68
C LEU A 99 11.68 -1.85 10.61
N PHE A 100 11.36 -0.59 10.30
CA PHE A 100 12.12 0.21 9.33
C PHE A 100 13.57 0.48 9.74
N ARG A 101 13.87 0.37 11.04
CA ARG A 101 15.24 0.56 11.56
C ARG A 101 16.09 -0.70 11.42
N LEU A 102 15.49 -1.85 11.09
CA LEU A 102 16.20 -3.11 10.92
C LEU A 102 16.83 -3.16 9.52
N ASN A 103 18.15 -3.27 9.47
CA ASN A 103 18.92 -3.43 8.24
C ASN A 103 19.96 -4.54 8.44
N HIS A 104 19.68 -5.72 7.90
CA HIS A 104 20.53 -6.90 8.04
C HIS A 104 20.44 -7.74 6.77
N PRO A 105 21.54 -8.33 6.26
CA PRO A 105 21.55 -9.08 5.01
C PRO A 105 20.58 -10.27 4.98
N ASN A 106 20.28 -10.86 6.13
CA ASN A 106 19.38 -12.02 6.25
C ASN A 106 17.96 -11.65 6.71
N LEU A 107 17.59 -10.37 6.71
CA LEU A 107 16.24 -9.92 7.06
C LEU A 107 15.65 -9.12 5.90
N ILE A 108 14.35 -9.33 5.66
CA ILE A 108 13.61 -8.50 4.72
C ILE A 108 13.52 -7.09 5.31
N ARG A 109 14.07 -6.12 4.57
CA ARG A 109 14.06 -4.72 4.98
C ARG A 109 12.69 -4.12 4.66
N TYR A 110 11.99 -3.69 5.70
CA TYR A 110 10.77 -2.89 5.54
C TYR A 110 11.16 -1.44 5.22
N LEU A 111 10.54 -0.89 4.19
CA LEU A 111 10.98 0.36 3.57
C LEU A 111 10.11 1.55 3.94
N ALA A 112 8.80 1.34 4.06
CA ALA A 112 7.84 2.37 4.42
C ALA A 112 6.48 1.75 4.76
N TRP A 113 5.61 2.55 5.36
CA TRP A 113 4.19 2.27 5.60
C TRP A 113 3.37 3.53 5.28
N ARG A 114 2.13 3.33 4.83
CA ARG A 114 1.12 4.37 4.70
C ARG A 114 -0.26 3.74 4.89
N HIS A 115 -1.21 4.53 5.36
CA HIS A 115 -2.62 4.21 5.26
C HIS A 115 -3.36 5.45 4.73
N GLN A 116 -4.49 5.24 4.06
CA GLN A 116 -5.34 6.32 3.57
C GLN A 116 -6.79 5.87 3.60
N TYR A 117 -7.70 6.83 3.75
CA TYR A 117 -9.12 6.60 3.52
C TYR A 117 -9.39 6.73 2.01
N GLN A 118 -10.18 5.80 1.47
CA GLN A 118 -10.72 5.85 0.12
C GLN A 118 -12.17 6.32 0.13
#